data_AF-A0A5C8M3I8-F1
#
_entry.id   AF-A0A5C8M3I8-F1
#
_cell.length_a   1.000
_cell.length_b   1.000
_cell.length_c   1.000
_cell.angle_alpha   90.00
_cell.angle_beta   90.00
_cell.angle_gamma   90.00
#
_symmetry.space_group_name_H-M   'P 1'
#
loop_
_entity.id
_entity.type
_entity.pdbx_description
1 polymer ?
#
loop_
_entity_poly.entity_id
_entity_poly.type
_entity_poly.pdbx_seq_one_letter_code
_entity_poly.pdbx_strand_id
1 'polypeptide(L)'
;MTRAHQSDNHGSLQHFVLPDTELLFWPGWLSPEQAERCYQQLSQQLNWQQPAIKIFGKAVKIPRQQVWMGDPHCSYKYSGVLFEPEPWHPLVKQLTESVNKLCQSRFNSVLLNWYADGGQHMGWHSDDESELGESPKIASLSLGQPRFFDLKHKHLGTQLKLELGHGSLLLMAGQCQAFWQHRVPKMASATRGRINLTFREIKQKTT
;
A
#
# COMPACT_ATOMS: atom_id res chain seq x y z
N MET A 1 -22.01 -0.27 -41.13
CA MET A 1 -21.23 0.75 -40.40
C MET A 1 -22.06 1.25 -39.23
N THR A 2 -21.75 0.81 -38.01
CA THR A 2 -21.87 1.63 -36.79
C THR A 2 -20.90 1.03 -35.77
N ARG A 3 -19.86 1.77 -35.42
CA ARG A 3 -18.79 1.35 -34.50
C ARG A 3 -19.37 1.15 -33.10
N ALA A 4 -19.13 -0.03 -32.52
CA ALA A 4 -19.19 -0.18 -31.08
C ALA A 4 -18.04 0.66 -30.48
N HIS A 5 -18.38 1.62 -29.63
CA HIS A 5 -17.40 2.36 -28.84
C HIS A 5 -16.62 1.37 -27.96
N GLN A 6 -15.30 1.50 -27.96
CA GLN A 6 -14.38 0.75 -27.11
C GLN A 6 -14.80 0.90 -25.64
N SER A 7 -15.11 -0.22 -25.02
CA SER A 7 -15.15 -0.35 -23.56
C SER A 7 -13.78 -0.90 -23.14
N ASP A 8 -12.98 -0.05 -22.50
CA ASP A 8 -11.71 -0.46 -21.91
C ASP A 8 -12.01 -1.20 -20.61
N ASN A 9 -12.28 -2.49 -20.75
CA ASN A 9 -12.62 -3.40 -19.68
C ASN A 9 -11.33 -3.85 -18.96
N HIS A 10 -10.77 -2.99 -18.10
CA HIS A 10 -9.67 -3.39 -17.23
C HIS A 10 -10.20 -4.13 -15.99
N GLY A 11 -9.99 -5.46 -15.97
CA GLY A 11 -10.09 -6.39 -14.83
C GLY A 11 -11.19 -6.11 -13.79
N SER A 12 -12.31 -6.83 -13.88
CA SER A 12 -13.44 -6.69 -12.94
C SER A 12 -13.01 -6.81 -11.47
N LEU A 13 -13.67 -6.02 -10.61
CA LEU A 13 -13.53 -6.10 -9.14
C LEU A 13 -13.68 -7.54 -8.66
N GLN A 14 -12.72 -8.00 -7.86
CA GLN A 14 -12.76 -9.26 -7.13
C GLN A 14 -13.06 -8.96 -5.66
N HIS A 15 -14.11 -9.57 -5.12
CA HIS A 15 -14.46 -9.49 -3.71
C HIS A 15 -14.17 -10.83 -3.04
N PHE A 16 -13.24 -10.85 -2.08
CA PHE A 16 -12.95 -12.05 -1.29
C PHE A 16 -13.75 -12.02 0.00
N VAL A 17 -14.65 -12.99 0.16
CA VAL A 17 -15.41 -13.20 1.38
C VAL A 17 -14.58 -14.08 2.31
N LEU A 18 -14.00 -13.47 3.34
CA LEU A 18 -13.14 -14.13 4.33
C LEU A 18 -13.58 -13.71 5.74
N PRO A 19 -13.30 -14.52 6.79
CA PRO A 19 -13.64 -14.15 8.17
C PRO A 19 -13.03 -12.81 8.58
N ASP A 20 -13.83 -11.97 9.24
CA ASP A 20 -13.37 -10.75 9.94
C ASP A 20 -12.65 -9.72 9.05
N THR A 21 -12.84 -9.77 7.73
CA THR A 21 -12.22 -8.85 6.78
C THR A 21 -13.12 -8.63 5.56
N GLU A 22 -13.00 -7.45 4.96
CA GLU A 22 -13.50 -7.16 3.63
C GLU A 22 -12.28 -6.89 2.73
N LEU A 23 -12.10 -7.71 1.69
CA LEU A 23 -11.01 -7.56 0.73
C LEU A 23 -11.57 -7.33 -0.68
N LEU A 24 -11.32 -6.14 -1.22
CA LEU A 24 -11.71 -5.76 -2.58
C LEU A 24 -10.44 -5.56 -3.42
N PHE A 25 -10.35 -6.23 -4.56
CA PHE A 25 -9.19 -6.19 -5.43
C PHE A 25 -9.56 -5.81 -6.86
N TRP A 26 -8.88 -4.81 -7.40
CA TRP A 26 -8.99 -4.35 -8.78
C TRP A 26 -7.66 -4.64 -9.48
N PRO A 27 -7.52 -5.76 -10.21
CA PRO A 27 -6.26 -6.16 -10.82
C PRO A 27 -5.72 -5.14 -11.85
N GLY A 28 -6.62 -4.46 -12.56
CA GLY A 28 -6.29 -3.45 -13.57
C GLY A 28 -6.90 -2.09 -13.24
N TRP A 29 -6.81 -1.64 -11.98
CA TRP A 29 -7.37 -0.34 -11.59
C TRP A 29 -6.79 0.82 -12.43
N LEU A 30 -5.48 0.79 -12.67
CA LEU A 30 -4.83 1.61 -13.69
C LEU A 30 -4.64 0.79 -14.97
N SER A 31 -4.77 1.44 -16.13
CA SER A 31 -4.30 0.85 -17.39
C SER A 31 -2.79 0.63 -17.35
N PRO A 32 -2.23 -0.30 -18.15
CA PRO A 32 -0.79 -0.51 -18.24
C PRO A 32 0.00 0.79 -18.51
N GLU A 33 -0.51 1.66 -19.36
CA GLU A 33 0.13 2.93 -19.73
C GLU A 33 0.11 3.93 -18.57
N GLN A 34 -1.03 4.03 -17.87
CA GLN A 34 -1.15 4.87 -16.68
C GLN A 34 -0.21 4.39 -15.57
N ALA A 35 -0.19 3.08 -15.34
CA ALA A 35 0.65 2.47 -14.32
C ALA A 35 2.14 2.66 -14.63
N GLU A 36 2.56 2.49 -15.89
CA GLU A 36 3.96 2.66 -16.31
C GLU A 36 4.39 4.13 -16.14
N ARG A 37 3.54 5.08 -16.57
CA ARG A 37 3.79 6.51 -16.36
C ARG A 37 3.94 6.83 -14.87
N CYS A 38 3.07 6.28 -14.02
CA CYS A 38 3.17 6.47 -12.58
C CYS A 38 4.47 5.89 -12.02
N TYR A 39 4.84 4.67 -12.42
CA TYR A 39 6.07 4.03 -11.97
C TYR A 39 7.32 4.84 -12.34
N GLN A 40 7.44 5.25 -13.61
CA GLN A 40 8.57 6.04 -14.09
C GLN A 40 8.68 7.37 -13.35
N GLN A 41 7.56 8.09 -13.24
CA GLN A 41 7.56 9.41 -12.59
C GLN A 41 7.94 9.31 -11.10
N LEU A 42 7.32 8.39 -10.35
CA LEU A 42 7.58 8.27 -8.92
C LEU A 42 8.98 7.68 -8.61
N SER A 43 9.47 6.75 -9.43
CA SER A 43 10.83 6.20 -9.23
C SER A 43 11.92 7.26 -9.41
N GLN A 44 11.70 8.25 -10.29
CA GLN A 44 12.68 9.29 -10.61
C GLN A 44 12.56 10.57 -9.76
N GLN A 45 11.33 10.96 -9.39
CA GLN A 45 11.07 12.28 -8.80
C GLN A 45 11.01 12.29 -7.27
N LEU A 46 10.89 11.13 -6.63
CA LEU A 46 10.79 11.06 -5.18
C LEU A 46 12.15 10.97 -4.49
N ASN A 47 12.27 11.64 -3.35
CA ASN A 47 13.46 11.59 -2.50
C ASN A 47 13.44 10.32 -1.62
N TRP A 48 13.66 9.16 -2.23
CA TRP A 48 13.59 7.85 -1.57
C TRP A 48 14.56 7.72 -0.39
N GLN A 49 14.02 7.49 0.81
CA GLN A 49 14.80 7.32 2.04
C GLN A 49 14.96 5.85 2.42
N GLN A 50 16.06 5.50 3.08
CA GLN A 50 16.27 4.18 3.66
C GLN A 50 16.61 4.31 5.16
N PRO A 51 15.60 4.48 6.03
CA PRO A 51 15.84 4.67 7.46
C PRO A 51 16.44 3.42 8.10
N ALA A 52 17.12 3.63 9.24
CA ALA A 52 17.60 2.56 10.08
C ALA A 52 16.69 2.39 11.30
N ILE A 53 16.40 1.14 11.66
CA ILE A 53 15.70 0.77 12.89
C ILE A 53 16.67 0.15 13.87
N LYS A 54 16.42 0.31 15.17
CA LYS A 54 17.21 -0.37 16.21
C LYS A 54 16.66 -1.79 16.43
N ILE A 55 17.46 -2.80 16.13
CA ILE A 55 17.18 -4.20 16.43
C ILE A 55 18.27 -4.68 17.40
N PHE A 56 17.88 -5.14 18.59
CA PHE A 56 18.80 -5.58 19.66
C PHE A 56 19.94 -4.56 19.92
N GLY A 57 19.61 -3.27 19.94
CA GLY A 57 20.56 -2.18 20.17
C GLY A 57 21.42 -1.79 18.96
N LYS A 58 21.39 -2.55 17.85
CA LYS A 58 22.12 -2.24 16.62
C LYS A 58 21.22 -1.55 15.60
N ALA A 59 21.73 -0.50 14.95
CA ALA A 59 21.04 0.16 13.84
C ALA A 59 21.13 -0.71 12.57
N VAL A 60 19.99 -1.17 12.06
CA VAL A 60 19.88 -1.97 10.83
C VAL A 60 19.03 -1.19 9.84
N LYS A 61 19.54 -0.97 8.64
CA LYS A 61 18.77 -0.35 7.55
C LYS A 61 17.59 -1.23 7.19
N ILE A 62 16.41 -0.64 7.04
CA ILE A 62 15.26 -1.40 6.56
C ILE A 62 15.54 -1.89 5.13
N PRO A 63 15.09 -3.09 4.75
CA PRO A 63 15.45 -3.71 3.48
C PRO A 63 14.58 -3.21 2.32
N ARG A 64 14.28 -1.90 2.27
CA ARG A 64 13.51 -1.21 1.22
C ARG A 64 13.71 0.31 1.35
N GLN A 65 13.43 1.04 0.28
CA GLN A 65 13.31 2.49 0.37
C GLN A 65 11.86 2.89 0.63
N GLN A 66 11.65 4.03 1.27
CA GLN A 66 10.32 4.55 1.55
C GLN A 66 10.27 6.07 1.52
N VAL A 67 9.08 6.59 1.26
CA VAL A 67 8.71 7.99 1.43
C VAL A 67 7.33 8.02 2.04
N TRP A 68 7.14 8.85 3.06
CA TRP A 68 5.84 9.02 3.69
C TRP A 68 5.33 10.42 3.39
N MET A 69 4.13 10.51 2.84
CA MET A 69 3.47 11.77 2.50
C MET A 69 2.10 11.84 3.19
N GLY A 70 1.62 13.04 3.42
CA GLY A 70 0.40 13.25 4.16
C GLY A 70 0.03 14.71 4.28
N ASP A 71 -1.18 14.97 4.74
CA ASP A 71 -1.58 16.31 5.10
C ASP A 71 -0.70 16.85 6.25
N PRO A 72 -0.50 18.17 6.38
CA PRO A 72 0.39 18.74 7.40
C PRO A 72 0.06 18.32 8.85
N HIS A 73 -1.21 17.99 9.12
CA HIS A 73 -1.67 17.54 10.43
C HIS A 73 -1.43 16.04 10.70
N CYS A 74 -1.01 15.27 9.70
CA CYS A 74 -0.78 13.84 9.81
C CYS A 74 0.58 13.53 10.43
N SER A 75 1.06 14.28 11.42
CA SER A 75 2.30 13.96 12.13
C SER A 75 2.06 12.90 13.20
N TYR A 76 3.00 11.98 13.40
CA TYR A 76 2.93 11.01 14.50
C TYR A 76 4.23 10.98 15.29
N LYS A 77 4.12 10.65 16.58
CA LYS A 77 5.27 10.50 17.48
C LYS A 77 5.52 9.02 17.72
N TYR A 78 6.69 8.54 17.30
CA TYR A 78 7.15 7.20 17.62
C TYR A 78 8.45 7.26 18.43
N SER A 79 8.45 6.64 19.61
CA SER A 79 9.61 6.63 20.53
C SER A 79 10.17 8.04 20.86
N GLY A 80 9.28 9.04 20.97
CA GLY A 80 9.65 10.43 21.27
C GLY A 80 10.14 11.24 20.06
N VAL A 81 10.29 10.62 18.88
CA VAL A 81 10.64 11.30 17.63
C VAL A 81 9.36 11.68 16.89
N LEU A 82 9.22 12.96 16.54
CA LEU A 82 8.18 13.42 15.64
C LEU A 82 8.57 13.04 14.22
N PHE A 83 7.71 12.26 13.56
CA PHE A 83 7.80 12.03 12.13
C PHE A 83 6.81 13.00 11.47
N GLU A 84 7.33 13.85 10.60
CA GLU A 84 6.54 14.73 9.74
C GLU A 84 6.46 14.13 8.33
N PRO A 85 5.28 14.14 7.70
CA PRO A 85 5.17 13.67 6.33
C PRO A 85 5.85 14.64 5.37
N GLU A 86 6.45 14.10 4.32
CA GLU A 86 6.88 14.89 3.16
C GLU A 86 5.66 15.56 2.51
N PRO A 87 5.81 16.78 1.95
CA PRO A 87 4.76 17.40 1.17
C PRO A 87 4.28 16.48 0.03
N TRP A 88 2.98 16.53 -0.25
CA TRP A 88 2.40 15.75 -1.33
C TRP A 88 3.06 16.04 -2.69
N HIS A 89 3.60 14.99 -3.30
CA HIS A 89 3.92 15.03 -4.72
C HIS A 89 2.61 15.12 -5.55
N PRO A 90 2.51 15.96 -6.60
CA PRO A 90 1.25 16.20 -7.33
C PRO A 90 0.57 14.93 -7.84
N LEU A 91 1.34 14.01 -8.43
CA LEU A 91 0.81 12.72 -8.89
C LEU A 91 0.29 11.85 -7.73
N VAL A 92 0.97 11.86 -6.59
CA VAL A 92 0.57 11.07 -5.42
C VAL A 92 -0.72 11.62 -4.83
N LYS A 93 -0.88 12.95 -4.80
CA LYS A 93 -2.12 13.60 -4.40
C LYS A 93 -3.29 13.22 -5.31
N GLN A 94 -3.09 13.28 -6.63
CA GLN A 94 -4.12 12.88 -7.61
C GLN A 94 -4.52 11.40 -7.47
N LEU A 95 -3.56 10.50 -7.26
CA LEU A 95 -3.82 9.09 -6.99
C LEU A 95 -4.62 8.93 -5.69
N THR A 96 -4.26 9.65 -4.63
CA THR A 96 -4.97 9.64 -3.34
C THR A 96 -6.43 10.07 -3.50
N GLU A 97 -6.70 11.15 -4.24
CA GLU A 97 -8.05 11.62 -4.54
C GLU A 97 -8.87 10.59 -5.33
N SER A 98 -8.24 9.93 -6.30
CA SER A 98 -8.88 8.88 -7.11
C SER A 98 -9.23 7.65 -6.27
N VAL A 99 -8.31 7.22 -5.39
CA VAL A 99 -8.51 6.10 -4.46
C VAL A 99 -9.60 6.43 -3.43
N ASN A 100 -9.61 7.66 -2.90
CA ASN A 100 -10.65 8.13 -1.97
C ASN A 100 -12.05 8.08 -2.60
N LYS A 101 -12.17 8.52 -3.85
CA LYS A 101 -13.42 8.46 -4.60
C LYS A 101 -13.89 7.02 -4.81
N LEU A 102 -12.97 6.13 -5.23
CA LEU A 102 -13.30 4.72 -5.47
C LEU A 102 -13.72 4.00 -4.18
N CYS A 103 -12.95 4.17 -3.10
CA CYS A 103 -13.12 3.43 -1.85
C CYS A 103 -14.12 4.10 -0.88
N GLN A 104 -14.71 5.24 -1.26
CA GLN A 104 -15.55 6.09 -0.41
C GLN A 104 -14.91 6.30 0.97
N SER A 105 -13.65 6.75 0.95
CA SER A 105 -12.78 6.87 2.12
C SER A 105 -12.11 8.24 2.18
N ARG A 106 -11.43 8.53 3.29
CA ARG A 106 -10.73 9.80 3.55
C ARG A 106 -9.26 9.58 3.87
N PHE A 107 -8.55 8.86 3.01
CA PHE A 107 -7.10 8.74 3.12
C PHE A 107 -6.46 10.12 3.03
N ASN A 108 -5.73 10.47 4.09
CA ASN A 108 -5.02 11.74 4.29
C ASN A 108 -3.51 11.51 4.42
N SER A 109 -3.06 10.27 4.22
CA SER A 109 -1.65 9.89 4.26
C SER A 109 -1.38 8.70 3.35
N VAL A 110 -0.14 8.59 2.88
CA VAL A 110 0.36 7.46 2.10
C VAL A 110 1.81 7.12 2.47
N LEU A 111 2.06 5.84 2.71
CA LEU A 111 3.42 5.30 2.79
C LEU A 111 3.79 4.64 1.47
N LEU A 112 4.74 5.22 0.76
CA LEU A 112 5.33 4.63 -0.44
C LEU A 112 6.49 3.74 -0.04
N ASN A 113 6.51 2.51 -0.54
CA ASN A 113 7.61 1.55 -0.37
C ASN A 113 8.15 1.16 -1.74
N TRP A 114 9.46 1.30 -1.96
CA TRP A 114 10.14 0.81 -3.15
C TRP A 114 11.00 -0.41 -2.81
N TYR A 115 10.60 -1.54 -3.38
CA TYR A 115 11.33 -2.79 -3.36
C TYR A 115 12.16 -2.86 -4.64
N ALA A 116 13.49 -2.80 -4.54
CA ALA A 116 14.38 -2.83 -5.71
C ALA A 116 14.30 -4.16 -6.48
N ASP A 117 14.08 -5.26 -5.74
CA ASP A 117 14.00 -6.62 -6.27
C ASP A 117 13.24 -7.55 -5.31
N GLY A 118 13.27 -8.85 -5.62
CA GLY A 118 12.70 -9.95 -4.86
C GLY A 118 13.40 -10.31 -3.54
N GLY A 119 14.62 -9.82 -3.30
CA GLY A 119 15.33 -10.00 -2.03
C GLY A 119 14.79 -9.08 -0.93
N GLN A 120 14.26 -7.92 -1.32
CA GLN A 120 13.56 -6.98 -0.46
C GLN A 120 12.15 -7.46 -0.14
N HIS A 121 11.74 -7.33 1.13
CA HIS A 121 10.53 -7.96 1.65
C HIS A 121 9.97 -7.18 2.84
N MET A 122 8.75 -7.52 3.21
CA MET A 122 8.11 -7.10 4.45
C MET A 122 7.66 -8.35 5.20
N GLY A 123 8.00 -8.46 6.49
CA GLY A 123 7.61 -9.59 7.33
C GLY A 123 6.11 -9.64 7.61
N TRP A 124 5.68 -10.66 8.34
CA TRP A 124 4.30 -10.73 8.84
C TRP A 124 4.02 -9.58 9.80
N HIS A 125 3.00 -8.77 9.51
CA HIS A 125 2.56 -7.65 10.33
C HIS A 125 1.07 -7.38 10.11
N SER A 126 0.50 -6.51 10.95
CA SER A 126 -0.79 -5.86 10.74
C SER A 126 -0.55 -4.35 10.76
N ASP A 127 -1.37 -3.57 10.05
CA ASP A 127 -1.37 -2.10 10.17
C ASP A 127 -2.28 -1.72 11.35
N ASP A 128 -1.80 -1.97 12.58
CA ASP A 128 -2.54 -1.80 13.84
C ASP A 128 -2.05 -0.62 14.70
N GLU A 129 -1.40 0.36 14.06
CA GLU A 129 -1.01 1.59 14.74
C GLU A 129 -2.23 2.34 15.31
N SER A 130 -2.13 2.78 16.56
CA SER A 130 -3.24 3.41 17.29
C SER A 130 -3.84 4.63 16.57
N GLU A 131 -3.01 5.34 15.83
CA GLU A 131 -3.33 6.51 15.02
C GLU A 131 -4.28 6.20 13.86
N LEU A 132 -4.45 4.92 13.49
CA LEU A 132 -5.36 4.48 12.43
C LEU A 132 -6.79 4.21 12.94
N GLY A 133 -6.98 4.14 14.27
CA GLY A 133 -8.26 3.79 14.90
C GLY A 133 -8.54 2.27 14.91
N GLU A 134 -9.76 1.89 15.30
CA GLU A 134 -10.10 0.49 15.61
C GLU A 134 -10.29 -0.43 14.40
N SER A 135 -10.73 0.11 13.25
CA SER A 135 -11.02 -0.67 12.05
C SER A 135 -10.65 0.13 10.79
N PRO A 136 -9.34 0.39 10.59
CA PRO A 136 -8.89 1.22 9.50
C PRO A 136 -9.13 0.54 8.16
N LYS A 137 -9.60 1.33 7.20
CA LYS A 137 -9.46 0.99 5.78
C LYS A 137 -8.02 1.26 5.37
N ILE A 138 -7.44 0.36 4.60
CA ILE A 138 -6.10 0.50 4.02
C ILE A 138 -6.20 0.17 2.53
N ALA A 139 -5.87 1.12 1.67
CA ALA A 139 -5.79 0.89 0.23
C ALA A 139 -4.33 0.76 -0.21
N SER A 140 -4.05 -0.17 -1.12
CA SER A 140 -2.69 -0.54 -1.53
C SER A 140 -2.61 -0.61 -3.06
N LEU A 141 -1.97 0.39 -3.68
CA LEU A 141 -1.68 0.43 -5.11
C LEU A 141 -0.29 -0.14 -5.39
N SER A 142 -0.19 -1.05 -6.36
CA SER A 142 1.09 -1.66 -6.78
C SER A 142 1.50 -1.21 -8.18
N LEU A 143 2.76 -0.79 -8.33
CA LEU A 143 3.39 -0.35 -9.58
C LEU A 143 4.71 -1.11 -9.80
N GLY A 144 5.09 -1.37 -11.05
CA GLY A 144 6.27 -2.15 -11.39
C GLY A 144 6.04 -3.67 -11.29
N GLN A 145 7.07 -4.40 -10.86
CA GLN A 145 7.06 -5.86 -10.92
C GLN A 145 5.99 -6.49 -9.99
N PRO A 146 5.19 -7.45 -10.48
CA PRO A 146 4.25 -8.20 -9.64
C PRO A 146 4.95 -8.90 -8.47
N ARG A 147 4.30 -8.89 -7.31
CA ARG A 147 4.76 -9.58 -6.11
C ARG A 147 3.59 -10.25 -5.41
N PHE A 148 3.88 -11.37 -4.77
CA PHE A 148 2.92 -11.98 -3.85
C PHE A 148 2.70 -11.10 -2.62
N PHE A 149 1.47 -11.13 -2.15
CA PHE A 149 0.97 -10.56 -0.91
C PHE A 149 0.24 -11.69 -0.18
N ASP A 150 0.88 -12.21 0.85
CA ASP A 150 0.32 -13.31 1.64
C ASP A 150 -0.47 -12.71 2.80
N LEU A 151 -1.68 -13.20 3.05
CA LEU A 151 -2.48 -12.93 4.24
C LEU A 151 -2.71 -14.22 5.02
N LYS A 152 -2.69 -14.13 6.35
CA LYS A 152 -3.09 -15.23 7.24
C LYS A 152 -3.93 -14.72 8.40
N HIS A 153 -4.99 -15.45 8.73
CA HIS A 153 -5.79 -15.18 9.91
C HIS A 153 -5.00 -15.56 11.17
N LYS A 154 -5.02 -14.71 12.19
CA LYS A 154 -4.26 -14.91 13.45
C LYS A 154 -4.73 -16.14 14.24
N HIS A 155 -6.03 -16.47 14.14
CA HIS A 155 -6.66 -17.54 14.94
C HIS A 155 -7.26 -18.74 14.16
N LEU A 156 -7.68 -18.59 12.90
CA LEU A 156 -8.52 -19.58 12.21
C LEU A 156 -7.75 -20.47 11.22
N GLY A 157 -6.43 -20.32 11.10
CA GLY A 157 -5.59 -21.07 10.15
C GLY A 157 -5.80 -20.70 8.67
N THR A 158 -6.84 -19.92 8.35
CA THR A 158 -7.16 -19.42 7.01
C THR A 158 -6.03 -18.57 6.43
N GLN A 159 -5.72 -18.76 5.15
CA GLN A 159 -4.70 -17.99 4.43
C GLN A 159 -5.18 -17.63 3.02
N LEU A 160 -4.69 -16.52 2.50
CA LEU A 160 -4.87 -16.10 1.11
C LEU A 160 -3.50 -15.69 0.56
N LYS A 161 -3.18 -16.13 -0.65
CA LYS A 161 -2.01 -15.66 -1.39
C LYS A 161 -2.48 -14.96 -2.65
N LEU A 162 -2.23 -13.66 -2.74
CA LEU A 162 -2.64 -12.82 -3.86
C LEU A 162 -1.42 -12.30 -4.60
N GLU A 163 -1.44 -12.28 -5.92
CA GLU A 163 -0.41 -11.58 -6.70
C GLU A 163 -0.88 -10.15 -7.00
N LEU A 164 -0.12 -9.16 -6.52
CA LEU A 164 -0.40 -7.75 -6.78
C LEU A 164 0.39 -7.30 -8.01
N GLY A 165 -0.31 -7.24 -9.14
CA GLY A 165 0.24 -6.86 -10.44
C GLY A 165 0.40 -5.35 -10.63
N HIS A 166 1.00 -4.98 -11.76
CA HIS A 166 1.20 -3.59 -12.16
C HIS A 166 -0.14 -2.86 -12.36
N GLY A 167 -0.34 -1.75 -11.67
CA GLY A 167 -1.58 -0.96 -11.74
C GLY A 167 -2.71 -1.51 -10.87
N SER A 168 -2.47 -2.57 -10.10
CA SER A 168 -3.50 -3.18 -9.25
C SER A 168 -3.73 -2.41 -7.96
N LEU A 169 -4.98 -2.38 -7.50
CA LEU A 169 -5.40 -1.77 -6.24
C LEU A 169 -6.06 -2.82 -5.34
N LEU A 170 -5.62 -2.91 -4.09
CA LEU A 170 -6.22 -3.75 -3.05
C LEU A 170 -6.76 -2.87 -1.93
N LEU A 171 -8.02 -3.03 -1.53
CA LEU A 171 -8.58 -2.46 -0.31
C LEU A 171 -8.71 -3.55 0.76
N MET A 172 -8.15 -3.28 1.93
CA MET A 172 -8.32 -4.05 3.16
C MET A 172 -9.21 -3.24 4.11
N ALA A 173 -10.38 -3.78 4.47
CA ALA A 173 -11.38 -3.12 5.30
C ALA A 173 -12.00 -4.09 6.32
N GLY A 174 -12.98 -3.61 7.09
CA GLY A 174 -13.54 -4.34 8.23
C GLY A 174 -12.52 -4.46 9.37
N GLN A 175 -12.47 -5.61 10.02
CA GLN A 175 -11.55 -5.88 11.13
C GLN A 175 -10.24 -6.53 10.65
N CYS A 176 -9.88 -6.33 9.38
CA CYS A 176 -8.72 -6.95 8.74
C CYS A 176 -7.44 -6.80 9.59
N GLN A 177 -7.10 -5.59 10.00
CA GLN A 177 -5.85 -5.34 10.74
C GLN A 177 -5.88 -5.93 12.16
N ALA A 178 -7.07 -6.09 12.75
CA ALA A 178 -7.22 -6.75 14.05
C ALA A 178 -7.00 -8.27 13.94
N PHE A 179 -7.55 -8.94 12.92
CA PHE A 179 -7.60 -10.41 12.85
C PHE A 179 -6.64 -11.05 11.84
N TRP A 180 -6.08 -10.28 10.91
CA TRP A 180 -5.19 -10.78 9.86
C TRP A 180 -3.80 -10.17 9.94
N GLN A 181 -2.81 -10.98 9.62
CA GLN A 181 -1.46 -10.51 9.30
C GLN A 181 -1.24 -10.63 7.80
N HIS A 182 -0.43 -9.74 7.26
CA HIS A 182 -0.01 -9.78 5.87
C HIS A 182 1.50 -9.59 5.72
N ARG A 183 2.02 -9.97 4.56
CA ARG A 183 3.44 -9.82 4.22
C ARG A 183 3.68 -9.71 2.72
N VAL A 184 4.84 -9.16 2.37
CA VAL A 184 5.41 -9.27 1.02
C VAL A 184 6.61 -10.21 1.12
N PRO A 185 6.50 -11.51 0.79
CA PRO A 185 7.59 -12.47 0.93
C PRO A 185 8.71 -12.21 -0.07
N LYS A 186 9.91 -12.73 0.21
CA LYS A 186 10.99 -12.79 -0.78
C LYS A 186 10.55 -13.60 -2.00
N MET A 187 10.98 -13.19 -3.19
CA MET A 187 10.61 -13.82 -4.45
C MET A 187 11.78 -13.76 -5.42
N ALA A 188 12.64 -14.78 -5.45
CA ALA A 188 13.90 -14.75 -6.22
C ALA A 188 13.71 -14.49 -7.73
N SER A 189 12.54 -14.82 -8.29
CA SER A 189 12.18 -14.52 -9.68
C SER A 189 11.88 -13.04 -9.95
N ALA A 190 11.73 -12.21 -8.91
CA ALA A 190 11.53 -10.78 -9.06
C ALA A 190 12.88 -10.05 -9.13
N THR A 191 13.22 -9.54 -10.31
CA THR A 191 14.52 -8.92 -10.65
C THR A 191 14.42 -7.43 -10.99
N ARG A 192 13.23 -6.84 -10.88
CA ARG A 192 12.88 -5.46 -11.20
C ARG A 192 12.16 -4.81 -10.01
N GLY A 193 12.18 -3.47 -10.00
CA GLY A 193 11.57 -2.69 -8.93
C GLY A 193 10.05 -2.81 -8.86
N ARG A 194 9.53 -2.74 -7.63
CA ARG A 194 8.10 -2.59 -7.31
C ARG A 194 7.93 -1.41 -6.37
N ILE A 195 7.07 -0.45 -6.76
CA ILE A 195 6.61 0.62 -5.87
C ILE A 195 5.22 0.25 -5.36
N ASN A 196 5.01 0.43 -4.07
CA ASN A 196 3.74 0.22 -3.40
C ASN A 196 3.31 1.50 -2.70
N LEU A 197 2.08 1.96 -2.92
CA LEU A 197 1.49 3.09 -2.20
C LEU A 197 0.43 2.56 -1.26
N THR A 198 0.68 2.66 0.05
CA THR A 198 -0.28 2.28 1.10
C THR A 198 -0.97 3.53 1.64
N PHE A 199 -2.22 3.75 1.24
CA PHE A 199 -3.04 4.89 1.65
C PHE A 199 -3.75 4.58 2.97
N ARG A 200 -3.73 5.55 3.88
CA ARG A 200 -4.25 5.43 5.24
C ARG A 200 -4.95 6.72 5.66
N GLU A 201 -5.90 6.59 6.59
CA GLU A 201 -6.48 7.73 7.31
C GLU A 201 -5.83 7.79 8.71
N ILE A 202 -5.06 8.83 8.96
CA ILE A 202 -4.52 9.16 10.28
C ILE A 202 -5.61 9.92 11.03
N LYS A 203 -6.07 9.36 12.15
CA LYS A 203 -7.01 10.01 13.06
C LYS A 203 -6.26 11.05 13.89
N GLN A 204 -6.82 12.24 13.99
CA GLN A 204 -6.34 13.21 14.98
C GLN A 204 -6.61 12.64 16.37
N LYS A 205 -5.61 12.65 17.26
CA LYS A 205 -5.84 12.36 18.68
C LYS A 205 -6.80 13.42 19.20
N THR A 206 -8.02 13.03 19.53
CA THR A 206 -8.91 13.89 20.31
C THR A 206 -8.26 13.99 21.69
N THR A 207 -7.72 15.16 22.00
CA THR A 207 -7.18 15.50 23.32
C THR A 207 -8.24 15.35 24.40
#